data_AF-A0A852FWZ3-F1
#
_entry.id   AF-A0A852FWZ3-F1
#
_cell.length_a   1.000
_cell.length_b   1.000
_cell.length_c   1.000
_cell.angle_alpha   90.00
_cell.angle_beta   90.00
_cell.angle_gamma   90.00
#
_symmetry.space_group_name_H-M   'P 1'
#
loop_
_entity.id
_entity.type
_entity.pdbx_description
1 polymer ?
#
loop_
_entity_poly.entity_id
_entity_poly.type
_entity_poly.pdbx_seq_one_letter_code
_entity_poly.pdbx_strand_id
1 'polypeptide(L)'
;SCMTFGDLASKHCPAAHKLIAGAAENVLEVYSQWLSWLFPGLPFGYAVRVLDVFLLEGQKVLYRIALALLKQFRLSVAPAGLQGSDVKAELQAFVRNIAEHVSADKLLERAFGIRLFSRKEIWLLHMANRKALVERGITVVQRRPSFHLAVDMQKFSSRTVTAQEMRLVWSWIPERFSLFPPLLLFSTSEDGCSLQRFYTCCEGYEPTVLLIKTTEGEVCGAFLSSDWGERKKSGATSGFFGTGECFVFTVRPEAERYEWVLIKKPELAKAVPRPRQRSPSPAPESLLGSSRDSRSSSPNHLAVPSPQRRGRLSPFLAIRHFLLPSKTASMFMSGSRDGIVIGKGG
;
A
#
# COMPACT_ATOMS: atom_id res chain seq x y z
N SER A 1 7.89 -10.96 -4.17
CA SER A 1 7.13 -12.20 -3.86
C SER A 1 8.07 -13.39 -3.87
N CYS A 2 7.82 -14.42 -3.06
CA CYS A 2 8.62 -15.66 -3.04
C CYS A 2 8.56 -16.42 -4.36
N MET A 3 7.42 -16.41 -5.06
CA MET A 3 7.29 -17.03 -6.39
C MET A 3 8.20 -16.34 -7.41
N THR A 4 8.16 -15.00 -7.48
CA THR A 4 9.03 -14.23 -8.37
C THR A 4 10.50 -14.49 -8.08
N PHE A 5 10.88 -14.58 -6.80
CA PHE A 5 12.25 -14.94 -6.43
C PHE A 5 12.58 -16.39 -6.86
N GLY A 6 11.65 -17.33 -6.68
CA GLY A 6 11.82 -18.73 -7.08
C GLY A 6 12.01 -18.92 -8.57
N ASP A 7 11.23 -18.23 -9.40
CA ASP A 7 11.39 -18.25 -10.85
C ASP A 7 12.77 -17.71 -11.27
N LEU A 8 13.21 -16.61 -10.64
CA LEU A 8 14.54 -16.05 -10.86
C LEU A 8 15.64 -16.99 -10.39
N ALA A 9 15.45 -17.70 -9.27
CA ALA A 9 16.41 -18.68 -8.75
C ALA A 9 16.53 -19.88 -9.69
N SER A 10 15.40 -20.40 -10.18
CA SER A 10 15.37 -21.46 -11.18
C SER A 10 16.08 -21.05 -12.47
N LYS A 11 15.87 -19.81 -12.94
CA LYS A 11 16.50 -19.28 -14.15
C LYS A 11 18.00 -18.99 -14.02
N HIS A 12 18.42 -18.28 -12.96
CA HIS A 12 19.77 -17.71 -12.86
C HIS A 12 20.74 -18.55 -12.02
N CYS A 13 20.24 -19.47 -11.18
CA CYS A 13 21.05 -20.39 -10.40
C CYS A 13 20.39 -21.79 -10.31
N PRO A 14 20.15 -22.45 -11.46
CA PRO A 14 19.37 -23.69 -11.52
C PRO A 14 19.93 -24.81 -10.63
N ALA A 15 21.25 -24.91 -10.50
CA ALA A 15 21.85 -25.93 -9.65
C ALA A 15 21.65 -25.69 -8.15
N ALA A 16 21.65 -24.42 -7.71
CA ALA A 16 21.32 -24.08 -6.33
C ALA A 16 19.83 -24.30 -6.06
N HIS A 17 18.98 -23.94 -7.02
CA HIS A 17 17.54 -24.20 -6.96
C HIS A 17 17.23 -25.70 -6.84
N LYS A 18 17.87 -26.55 -7.66
CA LYS A 18 17.72 -28.01 -7.59
C LYS A 18 18.15 -28.59 -6.25
N LEU A 19 19.25 -28.08 -5.66
CA LEU A 19 19.71 -28.51 -4.34
C LEU A 19 18.66 -28.22 -3.27
N ILE A 20 18.09 -27.00 -3.26
CA ILE A 20 17.03 -26.63 -2.30
C ILE A 20 15.75 -27.41 -2.57
N ALA A 21 15.37 -27.60 -3.84
CA ALA A 21 14.18 -28.35 -4.23
C ALA A 21 14.27 -29.84 -3.92
N GLY A 22 15.46 -30.42 -3.91
CA GLY A 22 15.66 -31.82 -3.53
C GLY A 22 15.62 -32.05 -2.02
N ALA A 23 15.79 -31.00 -1.21
CA ALA A 23 15.92 -31.13 0.24
C ALA A 23 14.76 -30.48 1.03
N ALA A 24 14.05 -29.50 0.47
CA ALA A 24 12.92 -28.87 1.13
C ALA A 24 11.58 -29.48 0.68
N GLU A 25 10.69 -29.77 1.63
CA GLU A 25 9.30 -30.19 1.33
C GLU A 25 8.55 -29.11 0.53
N ASN A 26 8.79 -27.84 0.86
CA ASN A 26 8.20 -26.70 0.18
C ASN A 26 9.23 -25.60 -0.10
N VAL A 27 9.71 -25.56 -1.34
CA VAL A 27 10.67 -24.55 -1.83
C VAL A 27 10.17 -23.11 -1.66
N LEU A 28 8.86 -22.89 -1.82
CA LEU A 28 8.28 -21.56 -1.66
C LEU A 28 8.36 -21.07 -0.21
N GLU A 29 8.35 -21.98 0.76
CA GLU A 29 8.54 -21.62 2.16
C GLU A 29 9.96 -21.15 2.42
N VAL A 30 10.98 -21.85 1.90
CA VAL A 30 12.38 -21.39 1.96
C VAL A 30 12.53 -20.03 1.29
N TYR A 31 11.99 -19.87 0.08
CA TYR A 31 12.05 -18.63 -0.68
C TYR A 31 11.18 -17.51 -0.12
N SER A 32 10.27 -17.77 0.82
CA SER A 32 9.54 -16.71 1.53
C SER A 32 10.47 -15.79 2.33
N GLN A 33 11.61 -16.34 2.76
CA GLN A 33 12.61 -15.69 3.59
C GLN A 33 13.73 -14.99 2.82
N TRP A 34 13.68 -14.95 1.48
CA TRP A 34 14.79 -14.42 0.68
C TRP A 34 15.25 -12.99 1.06
N LEU A 35 14.34 -12.15 1.54
CA LEU A 35 14.68 -10.80 2.04
C LEU A 35 15.33 -10.81 3.43
N SER A 36 15.01 -11.79 4.29
CA SER A 36 15.67 -11.89 5.61
C SER A 36 17.11 -12.36 5.50
N TRP A 37 17.53 -12.91 4.35
CA TRP A 37 18.93 -13.23 4.07
C TRP A 37 19.78 -11.99 3.78
N LEU A 38 19.17 -10.81 3.60
CA LEU A 38 19.88 -9.57 3.30
C LEU A 38 20.15 -8.81 4.60
N PHE A 39 19.40 -7.73 4.88
CA PHE A 39 19.68 -6.87 6.03
C PHE A 39 19.57 -7.56 7.39
N PRO A 40 18.57 -8.44 7.66
CA PRO A 40 18.49 -9.14 8.95
C PRO A 40 19.49 -10.31 9.09
N GLY A 41 20.04 -10.80 7.98
CA GLY A 41 20.84 -12.01 7.94
C GLY A 41 22.34 -11.75 7.84
N LEU A 42 22.74 -10.84 6.95
CA LEU A 42 24.14 -10.55 6.68
C LEU A 42 24.81 -9.82 7.85
N PRO A 43 26.11 -10.05 8.10
CA PRO A 43 26.89 -9.23 9.02
C PRO A 43 26.84 -7.75 8.63
N PHE A 44 26.93 -6.86 9.62
CA PHE A 44 26.74 -5.42 9.45
C PHE A 44 27.56 -4.83 8.30
N GLY A 45 28.85 -5.18 8.19
CA GLY A 45 29.71 -4.71 7.10
C GLY A 45 29.20 -5.08 5.70
N TYR A 46 28.63 -6.28 5.54
CA TYR A 46 28.03 -6.71 4.27
C TYR A 46 26.72 -5.96 4.02
N ALA A 47 25.87 -5.85 5.04
CA ALA A 47 24.58 -5.16 4.95
C ALA A 47 24.74 -3.69 4.53
N VAL A 48 25.76 -2.98 5.03
CA VAL A 48 26.08 -1.61 4.62
C VAL A 48 26.45 -1.56 3.13
N ARG A 49 27.32 -2.46 2.65
CA ARG A 49 27.69 -2.53 1.23
C ARG A 49 26.49 -2.85 0.33
N VAL A 50 25.57 -3.70 0.79
CA VAL A 50 24.31 -3.95 0.10
C VAL A 50 23.44 -2.68 0.06
N LEU A 51 23.37 -1.93 1.15
CA LEU A 51 22.62 -0.69 1.24
C LEU A 51 23.15 0.39 0.30
N ASP A 52 24.46 0.60 0.26
CA ASP A 52 25.14 1.55 -0.64
C ASP A 52 24.65 1.38 -2.09
N VAL A 53 24.69 0.14 -2.57
CA VAL A 53 24.34 -0.15 -3.95
C VAL A 53 22.83 -0.20 -4.17
N PHE A 54 22.05 -0.58 -3.15
CA PHE A 54 20.60 -0.49 -3.20
C PHE A 54 20.12 0.95 -3.37
N LEU A 55 20.74 1.92 -2.69
CA LEU A 55 20.38 3.34 -2.81
C LEU A 55 20.62 3.88 -4.23
N LEU A 56 21.64 3.37 -4.92
CA LEU A 56 21.95 3.77 -6.28
C LEU A 56 21.07 3.06 -7.34
N GLU A 57 20.93 1.74 -7.22
CA GLU A 57 20.36 0.90 -8.29
C GLU A 57 18.90 0.47 -8.03
N GLY A 58 18.43 0.63 -6.79
CA GLY A 58 17.11 0.27 -6.31
C GLY A 58 16.90 -1.23 -6.07
N GLN A 59 15.64 -1.63 -5.90
CA GLN A 59 15.22 -2.97 -5.47
C GLN A 59 15.76 -4.16 -6.29
N LYS A 60 16.14 -3.95 -7.56
CA LYS A 60 16.68 -5.03 -8.41
C LYS A 60 17.95 -5.64 -7.83
N VAL A 61 18.75 -4.85 -7.09
CA VAL A 61 20.02 -5.30 -6.51
C VAL A 61 19.81 -6.31 -5.38
N LEU A 62 18.72 -6.16 -4.62
CA LEU A 62 18.37 -7.11 -3.56
C LEU A 62 18.20 -8.53 -4.13
N TYR A 63 17.54 -8.66 -5.28
CA TYR A 63 17.40 -9.95 -5.95
C TYR A 63 18.75 -10.49 -6.44
N ARG A 64 19.60 -9.65 -7.05
CA ARG A 64 20.93 -10.07 -7.54
C ARG A 64 21.79 -10.64 -6.41
N ILE A 65 21.79 -9.96 -5.26
CA ILE A 65 22.58 -10.35 -4.11
C ILE A 65 22.01 -11.64 -3.50
N ALA A 66 20.69 -11.75 -3.34
CA ALA A 66 20.06 -12.98 -2.86
C ALA A 66 20.35 -14.18 -3.79
N LEU A 67 20.37 -13.99 -5.11
CA LEU A 67 20.76 -15.03 -6.07
C LEU A 67 22.25 -15.37 -5.97
N ALA A 68 23.12 -14.39 -5.73
CA ALA A 68 24.54 -14.62 -5.50
C ALA A 68 24.79 -15.40 -4.20
N LEU A 69 24.03 -15.11 -3.14
CA LEU A 69 24.04 -15.88 -1.90
C LEU A 69 23.65 -17.33 -2.15
N LEU A 70 22.60 -17.61 -2.92
CA LEU A 70 22.23 -18.98 -3.28
C LEU A 70 23.33 -19.71 -4.07
N LYS A 71 23.99 -19.01 -5.00
CA LYS A 71 25.14 -19.57 -5.72
C LYS A 71 26.29 -19.89 -4.78
N GLN A 72 26.57 -19.01 -3.82
CA GLN A 72 27.63 -19.21 -2.84
C GLN A 72 27.31 -20.35 -1.86
N PHE A 73 26.06 -20.42 -1.37
CA PHE A 73 25.58 -21.49 -0.50
C PHE A 73 25.74 -22.86 -1.15
N ARG A 74 25.37 -22.99 -2.42
CA ARG A 74 25.59 -24.24 -3.17
C ARG A 74 27.08 -24.62 -3.17
N LEU A 75 27.99 -23.65 -3.34
CA LEU A 75 29.43 -23.92 -3.35
C LEU A 75 29.96 -24.34 -1.98
N SER A 76 29.44 -23.79 -0.88
CA SER A 76 29.84 -24.19 0.47
C SER A 76 29.34 -25.59 0.84
N VAL A 77 28.19 -26.00 0.28
CA VAL A 77 27.56 -27.31 0.56
C VAL A 77 28.03 -28.41 -0.41
N ALA A 78 28.50 -28.07 -1.61
CA ALA A 78 28.93 -29.04 -2.63
C ALA A 78 29.96 -30.10 -2.17
N PRO A 79 30.93 -29.81 -1.28
CA PRO A 79 31.91 -30.80 -0.83
C PRO A 79 31.35 -31.87 0.13
N ALA A 80 30.34 -31.51 0.94
CA ALA A 80 29.88 -32.34 2.06
C ALA A 80 28.39 -32.76 1.96
N GLY A 81 27.64 -32.20 1.01
CA GLY A 81 26.18 -32.34 0.98
C GLY A 81 25.49 -31.54 2.09
N LEU A 82 24.16 -31.44 2.03
CA LEU A 82 23.37 -30.87 3.13
C LEU A 82 23.44 -31.83 4.32
N GLN A 83 23.82 -31.29 5.49
CA GLN A 83 24.10 -32.10 6.69
C GLN A 83 22.90 -32.15 7.65
N GLY A 84 21.92 -31.25 7.51
CA GLY A 84 20.72 -31.17 8.32
C GLY A 84 19.45 -31.45 7.53
N SER A 85 18.36 -31.72 8.25
CA SER A 85 17.02 -31.85 7.67
C SER A 85 16.38 -30.50 7.34
N ASP A 86 16.89 -29.40 7.90
CA ASP A 86 16.33 -28.06 7.76
C ASP A 86 17.22 -27.12 6.92
N VAL A 87 16.97 -27.13 5.61
CA VAL A 87 17.63 -26.25 4.63
C VAL A 87 17.50 -24.77 5.00
N LYS A 88 16.43 -24.37 5.67
CA LYS A 88 16.17 -22.98 6.07
C LYS A 88 17.14 -22.56 7.16
N ALA A 89 17.31 -23.38 8.19
CA ALA A 89 18.26 -23.15 9.27
C ALA A 89 19.71 -23.12 8.74
N GLU A 90 20.07 -24.06 7.86
CA GLU A 90 21.40 -24.09 7.24
C GLU A 90 21.69 -22.84 6.41
N LEU A 91 20.74 -22.41 5.57
CA LEU A 91 20.90 -21.21 4.77
C LEU A 91 21.00 -19.95 5.64
N GLN A 92 20.24 -19.88 6.74
CA GLN A 92 20.35 -18.79 7.71
C GLN A 92 21.72 -18.78 8.40
N ALA A 93 22.23 -19.93 8.83
CA ALA A 93 23.56 -20.05 9.44
C ALA A 93 24.66 -19.65 8.46
N PHE A 94 24.58 -20.13 7.21
CA PHE A 94 25.49 -19.76 6.13
C PHE A 94 25.52 -18.24 5.88
N VAL A 95 24.35 -17.59 5.83
CA VAL A 95 24.27 -16.13 5.60
C VAL A 95 24.88 -15.35 6.77
N ARG A 96 24.65 -15.80 8.01
CA ARG A 96 25.25 -15.17 9.21
C ARG A 96 26.79 -15.31 9.22
N ASN A 97 27.31 -16.42 8.73
CA ASN A 97 28.74 -16.73 8.67
C ASN A 97 29.35 -16.49 7.27
N ILE A 98 28.73 -15.65 6.44
CA ILE A 98 29.14 -15.45 5.03
C ILE A 98 30.62 -15.02 4.88
N ALA A 99 31.18 -14.38 5.91
CA ALA A 99 32.57 -13.93 5.92
C ALA A 99 33.59 -15.07 5.82
N GLU A 100 33.23 -16.28 6.26
CA GLU A 100 34.06 -17.48 6.11
C GLU A 100 34.08 -18.01 4.68
N HIS A 101 33.14 -17.58 3.83
CA HIS A 101 32.91 -18.14 2.51
C HIS A 101 33.23 -17.16 1.37
N VAL A 102 32.98 -15.86 1.55
CA VAL A 102 33.20 -14.85 0.50
C VAL A 102 33.29 -13.44 1.10
N SER A 103 34.23 -12.62 0.63
CA SER A 103 34.28 -11.20 1.02
C SER A 103 33.11 -10.40 0.45
N ALA A 104 32.79 -9.24 1.03
CA ALA A 104 31.71 -8.38 0.56
C ALA A 104 31.91 -7.96 -0.91
N ASP A 105 33.13 -7.58 -1.29
CA ASP A 105 33.44 -7.18 -2.67
C ASP A 105 33.26 -8.35 -3.65
N LYS A 106 33.71 -9.56 -3.28
CA LYS A 106 33.53 -10.75 -4.12
C LYS A 106 32.07 -11.18 -4.23
N LEU A 107 31.27 -10.99 -3.18
CA LEU A 107 29.83 -11.22 -3.23
C LEU A 107 29.15 -10.24 -4.20
N LEU A 108 29.50 -8.95 -4.13
CA LEU A 108 28.96 -7.93 -5.03
C LEU A 108 29.41 -8.19 -6.48
N GLU A 109 30.69 -8.49 -6.73
CA GLU A 109 31.18 -8.88 -8.06
C GLU A 109 30.33 -10.02 -8.66
N ARG A 110 30.06 -11.08 -7.87
CA ARG A 110 29.21 -12.20 -8.29
C ARG A 110 27.77 -11.78 -8.56
N ALA A 111 27.20 -10.91 -7.72
CA ALA A 111 25.85 -10.39 -7.89
C ALA A 111 25.70 -9.54 -9.16
N PHE A 112 26.68 -8.68 -9.44
CA PHE A 112 26.71 -7.84 -10.64
C PHE A 112 27.02 -8.63 -11.92
N GLY A 113 27.75 -9.74 -11.80
CA GLY A 113 27.98 -10.70 -12.88
C GLY A 113 26.72 -11.43 -13.38
N ILE A 114 25.59 -11.35 -12.67
CA ILE A 114 24.31 -11.91 -13.14
C ILE A 114 23.78 -11.04 -14.30
N ARG A 115 23.98 -11.54 -15.52
CA ARG A 115 23.51 -10.90 -16.77
C ARG A 115 22.00 -10.99 -16.94
N LEU A 116 21.46 -10.14 -17.80
CA LEU A 116 20.05 -10.13 -18.21
C LEU A 116 19.09 -10.10 -17.02
N PHE A 117 19.32 -9.13 -16.12
CA PHE A 117 18.52 -8.96 -14.92
C PHE A 117 17.98 -7.54 -14.89
N SER A 118 16.84 -7.32 -15.58
CA SER A 118 16.24 -6.00 -15.80
C SER A 118 15.04 -5.72 -14.89
N ARG A 119 14.79 -4.44 -14.56
CA ARG A 119 13.58 -4.05 -13.80
C ARG A 119 12.29 -4.46 -14.52
N LYS A 120 12.28 -4.35 -15.86
CA LYS A 120 11.13 -4.72 -16.71
C LYS A 120 10.81 -6.20 -16.60
N GLU A 121 11.83 -7.05 -16.61
CA GLU A 121 11.67 -8.50 -16.48
C GLU A 121 11.13 -8.90 -15.10
N ILE A 122 11.71 -8.37 -14.01
CA ILE A 122 11.21 -8.60 -12.65
C ILE A 122 9.74 -8.16 -12.53
N TRP A 123 9.40 -7.01 -13.11
CA TRP A 123 8.05 -6.49 -13.10
C TRP A 123 7.08 -7.38 -13.90
N LEU A 124 7.45 -7.81 -15.11
CA LEU A 124 6.65 -8.72 -15.93
C LEU A 124 6.40 -10.05 -15.22
N LEU A 125 7.43 -10.62 -14.62
CA LEU A 125 7.35 -11.85 -13.85
C LEU A 125 6.45 -11.69 -12.62
N HIS A 126 6.57 -10.56 -11.91
CA HIS A 126 5.69 -10.23 -10.80
C HIS A 126 4.22 -10.10 -11.24
N MET A 127 3.96 -9.47 -12.39
CA MET A 127 2.61 -9.35 -12.96
C MET A 127 2.06 -10.70 -13.40
N ALA A 128 2.86 -11.55 -14.05
CA ALA A 128 2.46 -12.89 -14.45
C ALA A 128 2.06 -13.74 -13.23
N ASN A 129 2.89 -13.75 -12.18
CA ASN A 129 2.62 -14.48 -10.95
C ASN A 129 1.37 -13.95 -10.23
N ARG A 130 1.19 -12.63 -10.20
CA ARG A 130 -0.02 -12.03 -9.64
C ARG A 130 -1.26 -12.45 -10.42
N LYS A 131 -1.20 -12.45 -11.75
CA LYS A 131 -2.32 -12.87 -12.61
C LYS A 131 -2.68 -14.34 -12.36
N ALA A 132 -1.68 -15.22 -12.32
CA ALA A 132 -1.88 -16.65 -12.07
C ALA A 132 -2.51 -16.93 -10.70
N LEU A 133 -2.15 -16.17 -9.65
CA LEU A 133 -2.81 -16.29 -8.34
C LEU A 133 -4.28 -15.87 -8.39
N VAL A 134 -4.57 -14.74 -9.05
CA VAL A 134 -5.94 -14.24 -9.20
C VAL A 134 -6.82 -15.25 -9.95
N GLU A 135 -6.29 -15.87 -11.02
CA GLU A 135 -6.97 -16.93 -11.78
C GLU A 135 -7.26 -18.17 -10.93
N ARG A 136 -6.40 -18.47 -9.95
CA ARG A 136 -6.60 -19.55 -8.97
C ARG A 136 -7.51 -19.16 -7.79
N GLY A 137 -8.15 -17.99 -7.84
CA GLY A 137 -9.01 -17.48 -6.76
C GLY A 137 -8.24 -16.95 -5.54
N ILE A 138 -6.92 -16.92 -5.58
CA ILE A 138 -6.06 -16.42 -4.50
C ILE A 138 -5.89 -14.91 -4.69
N THR A 139 -6.81 -14.13 -4.13
CA THR A 139 -6.79 -12.66 -4.18
C THR A 139 -6.14 -12.02 -2.95
N VAL A 140 -5.94 -12.81 -1.88
CA VAL A 140 -5.30 -12.39 -0.64
C VAL A 140 -3.80 -12.24 -0.89
N VAL A 141 -3.33 -11.00 -0.96
CA VAL A 141 -1.90 -10.72 -0.77
C VAL A 141 -1.66 -10.93 0.72
N GLN A 142 -1.04 -12.05 1.08
CA GLN A 142 -0.55 -12.27 2.43
C GLN A 142 0.43 -11.12 2.73
N ARG A 143 -0.06 -10.07 3.41
CA ARG A 143 0.84 -9.10 4.06
C ARG A 143 1.71 -9.96 4.95
N ARG A 144 3.03 -9.85 4.81
CA ARG A 144 3.95 -10.53 5.73
C ARG A 144 3.44 -10.28 7.15
N PRO A 145 3.52 -11.27 8.06
CA PRO A 145 3.25 -10.97 9.46
C PRO A 145 4.06 -9.72 9.76
N SER A 146 3.36 -8.67 10.18
CA SER A 146 3.99 -7.42 10.58
C SER A 146 5.13 -7.86 11.47
N PHE A 147 6.37 -7.53 11.08
CA PHE A 147 7.40 -7.51 12.09
C PHE A 147 6.87 -6.45 13.04
N HIS A 148 6.19 -6.90 14.10
CA HIS A 148 6.04 -6.14 15.31
C HIS A 148 7.48 -5.94 15.75
N LEU A 149 8.14 -4.95 15.15
CA LEU A 149 9.13 -4.14 15.83
C LEU A 149 8.40 -3.82 17.11
N ALA A 150 8.80 -4.53 18.17
CA ALA A 150 8.07 -4.61 19.40
C ALA A 150 8.19 -3.25 20.05
N VAL A 151 7.42 -2.29 19.55
CA VAL A 151 7.27 -1.01 20.16
C VAL A 151 6.59 -1.32 21.48
N ASP A 152 7.35 -1.14 22.54
CA ASP A 152 6.90 -1.45 23.88
C ASP A 152 5.76 -0.50 24.26
N MET A 153 4.54 -0.96 24.03
CA MET A 153 3.31 -0.25 24.41
C MET A 153 3.07 -0.30 25.93
N GLN A 154 3.94 -0.91 26.74
CA GLN A 154 3.77 -0.86 28.20
C GLN A 154 4.06 0.54 28.77
N LYS A 155 4.84 1.38 28.08
CA LYS A 155 5.03 2.78 28.45
C LYS A 155 3.89 3.71 28.01
N PHE A 156 2.96 3.20 27.21
CA PHE A 156 1.80 3.97 26.76
C PHE A 156 0.71 3.98 27.84
N SER A 157 0.25 5.17 28.19
CA SER A 157 -0.87 5.38 29.11
C SER A 157 -1.94 6.25 28.44
N SER A 158 -3.19 5.81 28.49
CA SER A 158 -4.33 6.55 27.95
C SER A 158 -5.60 6.23 28.74
N ARG A 159 -6.49 7.22 28.86
CA ARG A 159 -7.84 7.04 29.42
C ARG A 159 -8.86 6.55 28.38
N THR A 160 -8.48 6.56 27.11
CA THR A 160 -9.34 6.27 25.96
C THR A 160 -9.23 4.80 25.55
N VAL A 161 -8.00 4.29 25.43
CA VAL A 161 -7.69 2.90 25.04
C VAL A 161 -6.66 2.26 25.97
N THR A 162 -6.78 0.95 26.18
CA THR A 162 -5.78 0.14 26.90
C THR A 162 -4.52 -0.08 26.04
N ALA A 163 -3.43 -0.52 26.65
CA ALA A 163 -2.21 -0.89 25.90
C ALA A 163 -2.47 -2.00 24.86
N GLN A 164 -3.40 -2.92 25.11
CA GLN A 164 -3.77 -3.97 24.17
C GLN A 164 -4.60 -3.44 22.99
N GLU A 165 -5.57 -2.57 23.27
CA GLU A 165 -6.34 -1.87 22.23
C GLU A 165 -5.43 -0.98 21.38
N MET A 166 -4.46 -0.30 22.01
CA MET A 166 -3.48 0.51 21.29
C MET A 166 -2.59 -0.36 20.39
N ARG A 167 -2.14 -1.53 20.86
CA ARG A 167 -1.39 -2.49 20.02
C ARG A 167 -2.19 -2.90 18.79
N LEU A 168 -3.50 -3.11 18.94
CA LEU A 168 -4.37 -3.43 17.81
C LEU A 168 -4.40 -2.28 16.80
N VAL A 169 -4.63 -1.04 17.25
CA VAL A 169 -4.59 0.14 16.38
C VAL A 169 -3.23 0.27 15.71
N TRP A 170 -2.12 0.08 16.45
CA TRP A 170 -0.76 0.16 15.92
C TRP A 170 -0.47 -0.90 14.84
N SER A 171 -1.12 -2.06 14.91
CA SER A 171 -1.01 -3.11 13.90
C SER A 171 -1.63 -2.73 12.54
N TRP A 172 -2.53 -1.72 12.53
CA TRP A 172 -3.17 -1.22 11.33
C TRP A 172 -2.37 -0.11 10.63
N ILE A 173 -1.46 0.54 11.36
CA ILE A 173 -0.61 1.63 10.89
C ILE A 173 0.44 1.07 9.92
N PRO A 174 0.76 1.78 8.80
CA PRO A 174 1.84 1.36 7.92
C PRO A 174 3.16 1.15 8.68
N GLU A 175 3.84 0.03 8.42
CA GLU A 175 5.03 -0.42 9.17
C GLU A 175 6.12 0.65 9.31
N ARG A 176 6.31 1.49 8.29
CA ARG A 176 7.29 2.58 8.29
C ARG A 176 7.02 3.66 9.37
N PHE A 177 5.78 3.74 9.87
CA PHE A 177 5.36 4.70 10.89
C PHE A 177 5.20 4.06 12.27
N SER A 178 5.07 2.73 12.34
CA SER A 178 4.95 2.00 13.60
C SER A 178 6.30 1.57 14.19
N LEU A 179 7.39 2.27 13.82
CA LEU A 179 8.76 1.99 14.31
C LEU A 179 9.01 2.51 15.74
N PHE A 180 8.25 3.54 16.16
CA PHE A 180 8.43 4.25 17.43
C PHE A 180 7.14 4.24 18.26
N PRO A 181 7.21 4.43 19.59
CA PRO A 181 6.01 4.55 20.43
C PRO A 181 5.22 5.82 20.10
N PRO A 182 3.89 5.79 20.25
CA PRO A 182 3.06 6.97 20.09
C PRO A 182 3.48 8.06 21.08
N LEU A 183 3.56 9.29 20.59
CA LEU A 183 3.68 10.50 21.39
C LEU A 183 2.28 11.10 21.59
N LEU A 184 1.90 11.41 22.83
CA LEU A 184 0.66 12.14 23.11
C LEU A 184 0.86 13.62 22.77
N LEU A 185 0.13 14.11 21.76
CA LEU A 185 0.19 15.51 21.34
C LEU A 185 -0.87 16.38 22.00
N PHE A 186 -2.04 15.82 22.28
CA PHE A 186 -3.19 16.53 22.82
C PHE A 186 -4.14 15.59 23.55
N SER A 187 -4.69 16.02 24.68
CA SER A 187 -5.79 15.35 25.37
C SER A 187 -6.82 16.35 25.87
N THR A 188 -8.11 16.07 25.69
CA THR A 188 -9.18 16.94 26.24
C THR A 188 -9.17 17.00 27.76
N SER A 189 -8.55 16.05 28.46
CA SER A 189 -8.42 16.07 29.91
C SER A 189 -7.31 16.99 30.43
N GLU A 190 -6.31 17.29 29.61
CA GLU A 190 -5.12 18.08 29.98
C GLU A 190 -5.11 19.45 29.29
N ASP A 191 -5.49 19.49 28.01
CA ASP A 191 -5.48 20.67 27.16
C ASP A 191 -6.86 21.35 27.00
N GLY A 192 -7.92 20.72 27.54
CA GLY A 192 -9.31 21.18 27.40
C GLY A 192 -9.93 20.89 26.04
N CYS A 193 -11.14 21.38 25.80
CA CYS A 193 -11.94 21.04 24.60
C CYS A 193 -11.85 22.07 23.45
N SER A 194 -10.78 22.88 23.41
CA SER A 194 -10.61 23.89 22.35
C SER A 194 -10.04 23.26 21.07
N LEU A 195 -10.82 23.32 19.97
CA LEU A 195 -10.37 22.83 18.67
C LEU A 195 -9.17 23.63 18.12
N GLN A 196 -9.10 24.94 18.41
CA GLN A 196 -7.94 25.75 18.05
C GLN A 196 -6.68 25.29 18.78
N ARG A 197 -6.81 24.92 20.06
CA ARG A 197 -5.71 24.37 20.85
C ARG A 197 -5.26 23.02 20.28
N PHE A 198 -6.20 22.11 19.99
CA PHE A 198 -5.93 20.85 19.32
C PHE A 198 -5.11 21.03 18.04
N TYR A 199 -5.56 21.91 17.13
CA TYR A 199 -4.84 22.16 15.90
C TYR A 199 -3.44 22.74 16.11
N THR A 200 -3.25 23.57 17.14
CA THR A 200 -1.95 24.17 17.45
C THR A 200 -0.98 23.14 18.02
N CYS A 201 -1.46 22.21 18.86
CA CYS A 201 -0.64 21.14 19.43
C CYS A 201 -0.24 20.09 18.39
N CYS A 202 -1.12 19.80 17.42
CA CYS A 202 -0.91 18.76 16.42
C CYS A 202 -0.21 19.23 15.14
N GLU A 203 -0.09 20.55 14.91
CA GLU A 203 0.54 21.09 13.70
C GLU A 203 2.04 20.81 13.66
N GLY A 204 2.54 20.37 12.51
CA GLY A 204 3.94 19.96 12.31
C GLY A 204 4.24 18.50 12.70
N TYR A 205 3.25 17.75 13.17
CA TYR A 205 3.38 16.32 13.44
C TYR A 205 2.67 15.49 12.37
N GLU A 206 3.43 14.59 11.73
CA GLU A 206 2.90 13.61 10.79
C GLU A 206 3.67 12.27 10.84
N PRO A 207 2.98 11.13 10.71
CA PRO A 207 1.52 10.97 10.72
C PRO A 207 0.92 11.06 12.13
N THR A 208 -0.42 11.13 12.25
CA THR A 208 -1.11 11.19 13.55
C THR A 208 -2.24 10.16 13.67
N VAL A 209 -2.54 9.78 14.91
CA VAL A 209 -3.70 8.95 15.26
C VAL A 209 -4.62 9.76 16.16
N LEU A 210 -5.87 9.94 15.75
CA LEU A 210 -6.94 10.53 16.55
C LEU A 210 -7.71 9.41 17.24
N LEU A 211 -7.92 9.52 18.55
CA LEU A 211 -8.74 8.61 19.34
C LEU A 211 -9.86 9.39 20.02
N ILE A 212 -11.09 8.90 19.89
CA ILE A 212 -12.31 9.50 20.44
C ILE A 212 -12.99 8.44 21.29
N LYS A 213 -13.28 8.78 22.55
CA LYS A 213 -14.15 7.99 23.43
C LYS A 213 -15.46 8.75 23.62
N THR A 214 -16.57 8.14 23.26
CA THR A 214 -17.90 8.73 23.44
C THR A 214 -18.30 8.65 24.92
N THR A 215 -19.33 9.41 25.29
CA THR A 215 -19.93 9.35 26.65
C THR A 215 -20.54 7.99 26.95
N GLU A 216 -20.91 7.23 25.92
CA GLU A 216 -21.47 5.88 26.01
C GLU A 216 -20.37 4.80 26.10
N GLY A 217 -19.09 5.19 26.06
CA GLY A 217 -17.95 4.28 26.23
C GLY A 217 -17.46 3.61 24.95
N GLU A 218 -18.07 3.93 23.81
CA GLU A 218 -17.58 3.52 22.49
C GLU A 218 -16.27 4.22 22.16
N VAL A 219 -15.42 3.57 21.37
CA VAL A 219 -14.13 4.13 20.99
C VAL A 219 -13.92 3.97 19.50
N CYS A 220 -13.69 5.09 18.84
CA CYS A 220 -13.39 5.18 17.42
C CYS A 220 -12.25 6.18 17.18
N GLY A 221 -11.78 6.24 15.95
CA GLY A 221 -10.64 7.08 15.63
C GLY A 221 -10.28 7.10 14.16
N ALA A 222 -9.20 7.79 13.85
CA ALA A 222 -8.67 7.89 12.49
C ALA A 222 -7.15 7.93 12.50
N PHE A 223 -6.55 7.31 11.48
CA PHE A 223 -5.15 7.50 11.12
C PHE A 223 -5.06 8.50 9.98
N LEU A 224 -4.25 9.54 10.18
CA LEU A 224 -3.96 10.56 9.18
C LEU A 224 -2.50 10.51 8.76
N SER A 225 -2.27 10.45 7.45
CA SER A 225 -0.92 10.40 6.87
C SER A 225 -0.32 11.76 6.51
N SER A 226 -1.04 12.87 6.71
CA SER A 226 -0.54 14.24 6.51
C SER A 226 -0.79 15.12 7.73
N ASP A 227 0.00 16.19 7.83
CA ASP A 227 -0.12 17.23 8.86
C ASP A 227 -1.50 17.93 8.88
N TRP A 228 -2.01 18.18 10.09
CA TRP A 228 -3.19 19.02 10.35
C TRP A 228 -3.02 20.47 9.87
N GLY A 229 -1.78 20.94 9.68
CA GLY A 229 -1.42 22.21 9.06
C GLY A 229 -1.97 22.39 7.64
N GLU A 230 -2.22 21.29 6.91
CA GLU A 230 -2.75 21.34 5.53
C GLU A 230 -4.12 22.02 5.41
N ARG A 231 -4.88 22.11 6.51
CA ARG A 231 -6.13 22.89 6.59
C ARG A 231 -5.96 24.35 6.15
N LYS A 232 -4.75 24.92 6.29
CA LYS A 232 -4.45 26.31 5.91
C LYS A 232 -4.27 26.49 4.40
N LYS A 233 -4.03 25.40 3.65
CA LYS A 233 -3.80 25.42 2.19
C LYS A 233 -5.11 25.42 1.41
N SER A 234 -6.15 24.77 1.94
CA SER A 234 -7.51 24.89 1.43
C SER A 234 -8.14 26.19 1.95
N GLY A 235 -8.77 26.98 1.09
CA GLY A 235 -9.41 28.24 1.46
C GLY A 235 -10.66 28.08 2.34
N ALA A 236 -11.77 28.72 1.99
CA ALA A 236 -13.02 28.76 2.78
C ALA A 236 -13.81 27.44 2.87
N THR A 237 -13.24 26.30 2.42
CA THR A 237 -13.90 24.98 2.43
C THR A 237 -13.08 23.99 3.23
N SER A 238 -13.76 23.08 3.97
CA SER A 238 -13.10 22.01 4.73
C SER A 238 -12.09 21.25 3.88
N GLY A 239 -10.86 21.15 4.38
CA GLY A 239 -9.81 20.37 3.73
C GLY A 239 -9.94 18.90 4.12
N PHE A 240 -9.71 18.01 3.16
CA PHE A 240 -9.43 16.62 3.47
C PHE A 240 -8.01 16.52 4.00
N PHE A 241 -7.80 15.70 5.03
CA PHE A 241 -6.48 15.42 5.56
C PHE A 241 -5.95 14.12 4.98
N GLY A 242 -4.67 14.12 4.60
CA GLY A 242 -3.95 12.90 4.32
C GLY A 242 -4.00 12.38 2.89
N THR A 243 -3.27 11.29 2.67
CA THR A 243 -3.18 10.55 1.40
C THR A 243 -4.15 9.36 1.38
N GLY A 244 -4.16 8.57 0.30
CA GLY A 244 -4.94 7.32 0.21
C GLY A 244 -4.54 6.21 1.19
N GLU A 245 -3.65 6.48 2.14
CA GLU A 245 -3.27 5.58 3.23
C GLU A 245 -4.01 5.88 4.55
N CYS A 246 -4.82 6.94 4.59
CA CYS A 246 -5.67 7.24 5.73
C CYS A 246 -6.79 6.21 5.88
N PHE A 247 -7.21 6.00 7.12
CA PHE A 247 -8.34 5.13 7.44
C PHE A 247 -9.01 5.58 8.73
N VAL A 248 -10.31 5.28 8.84
CA VAL A 248 -11.10 5.42 10.06
C VAL A 248 -11.23 4.04 10.69
N PHE A 249 -11.41 3.96 12.01
CA PHE A 249 -11.57 2.70 12.69
C PHE A 249 -12.48 2.80 13.92
N THR A 250 -13.00 1.64 14.31
CA THR A 250 -13.68 1.41 15.58
C THR A 250 -12.83 0.45 16.41
N VAL A 251 -12.75 0.66 17.72
CA VAL A 251 -12.09 -0.23 18.69
C VAL A 251 -13.14 -0.91 19.57
N ARG A 252 -14.16 -0.14 19.99
CA ARG A 252 -15.33 -0.62 20.74
C ARG A 252 -16.61 -0.08 20.09
N PRO A 253 -17.69 -0.87 19.97
CA PRO A 253 -17.87 -2.22 20.55
C PRO A 253 -17.14 -3.34 19.81
N GLU A 254 -17.01 -3.23 18.48
CA GLU A 254 -16.27 -4.19 17.65
C GLU A 254 -15.10 -3.50 16.95
N ALA A 255 -13.94 -4.16 16.95
CA ALA A 255 -12.75 -3.61 16.34
C ALA A 255 -12.78 -3.80 14.82
N GLU A 256 -12.93 -2.70 14.09
CA GLU A 256 -13.03 -2.70 12.63
C GLU A 256 -12.22 -1.54 12.03
N ARG A 257 -11.61 -1.80 10.87
CA ARG A 257 -10.82 -0.81 10.12
C ARG A 257 -11.46 -0.52 8.77
N TYR A 258 -11.74 0.75 8.50
CA TYR A 258 -12.34 1.25 7.26
C TYR A 258 -11.27 1.94 6.40
N GLU A 259 -10.68 1.19 5.46
CA GLU A 259 -9.68 1.71 4.52
C GLU A 259 -10.31 2.63 3.46
N TRP A 260 -9.54 3.60 2.98
CA TRP A 260 -9.92 4.38 1.80
C TRP A 260 -9.87 3.49 0.54
N VAL A 261 -11.03 3.21 -0.05
CA VAL A 261 -11.13 2.35 -1.23
C VAL A 261 -11.02 3.19 -2.51
N LEU A 262 -9.86 3.13 -3.15
CA LEU A 262 -9.71 3.48 -4.58
C LEU A 262 -10.67 2.59 -5.39
N ILE A 263 -11.76 3.15 -5.93
CA ILE A 263 -12.69 2.41 -6.80
C ILE A 263 -11.92 1.91 -8.03
N LYS A 264 -11.46 0.67 -7.99
CA LYS A 264 -10.79 0.00 -9.12
C LYS A 264 -11.81 -0.67 -10.04
N LYS A 265 -12.72 0.08 -10.68
CA LYS A 265 -13.52 -0.42 -11.82
C LYS A 265 -13.93 0.72 -12.77
N PRO A 266 -13.10 1.09 -13.77
CA PRO A 266 -13.51 2.01 -14.84
C PRO A 266 -14.54 1.38 -15.80
N GLU A 267 -14.68 0.06 -15.82
CA GLU A 267 -15.57 -0.70 -16.72
C GLU A 267 -17.07 -0.49 -16.41
N LEU A 268 -17.44 -0.24 -15.14
CA LEU A 268 -18.84 -0.09 -14.71
C LEU A 268 -19.38 1.34 -14.86
N ALA A 269 -18.52 2.33 -15.13
CA ALA A 269 -18.91 3.73 -15.30
C ALA A 269 -19.48 4.03 -16.70
N LYS A 270 -19.46 3.07 -17.64
CA LYS A 270 -19.98 3.22 -19.01
C LYS A 270 -21.42 2.72 -19.22
N ALA A 271 -22.13 2.32 -18.18
CA ALA A 271 -23.56 2.04 -18.28
C ALA A 271 -24.34 3.37 -18.23
N VAL A 272 -24.51 3.99 -19.40
CA VAL A 272 -25.42 5.14 -19.60
C VAL A 272 -26.88 4.69 -19.35
N PRO A 273 -27.73 5.47 -18.66
CA PRO A 273 -29.14 5.13 -18.53
C PRO A 273 -29.85 5.31 -19.88
N ARG A 274 -30.61 4.29 -20.30
CA ARG A 274 -31.62 4.45 -21.36
C ARG A 274 -32.64 5.50 -20.91
N PRO A 275 -33.06 6.45 -21.76
CA PRO A 275 -34.10 7.40 -21.38
C PRO A 275 -35.40 6.63 -21.10
N ARG A 276 -36.01 6.93 -19.95
CA ARG A 276 -37.33 6.43 -19.56
C ARG A 276 -38.35 6.84 -20.64
N GLN A 277 -38.97 5.85 -21.29
CA GLN A 277 -40.21 6.04 -22.03
C GLN A 277 -41.26 6.59 -21.06
N ARG A 278 -41.74 7.81 -21.30
CA ARG A 278 -43.00 8.29 -20.73
C ARG A 278 -44.13 7.58 -21.47
N SER A 279 -44.97 6.87 -20.73
CA SER A 279 -46.27 6.39 -21.21
C SER A 279 -47.21 7.56 -21.51
N PRO A 280 -48.18 7.39 -22.43
CA PRO A 280 -48.88 8.51 -23.07
C PRO A 280 -50.06 9.00 -22.24
N SER A 281 -50.41 10.28 -22.43
CA SER A 281 -51.75 10.81 -22.15
C SER A 281 -52.21 11.62 -23.36
N PRO A 282 -53.52 11.67 -23.65
CA PRO A 282 -54.04 11.86 -25.00
C PRO A 282 -54.03 13.33 -25.45
N ALA A 283 -54.08 13.48 -26.78
CA ALA A 283 -54.08 14.74 -27.53
C ALA A 283 -55.27 15.66 -27.20
N PRO A 284 -55.25 16.93 -27.69
CA PRO A 284 -55.82 17.16 -29.02
C PRO A 284 -55.02 18.10 -29.94
N GLU A 285 -55.11 17.77 -31.23
CA GLU A 285 -55.24 18.60 -32.43
C GLU A 285 -54.74 20.06 -32.43
N SER A 286 -53.84 20.40 -33.36
CA SER A 286 -54.22 21.07 -34.63
C SER A 286 -53.04 21.80 -35.31
N LEU A 287 -52.90 21.51 -36.61
CA LEU A 287 -52.60 22.41 -37.73
C LEU A 287 -51.18 23.01 -37.98
N LEU A 288 -50.66 22.55 -39.13
CA LEU A 288 -50.14 23.32 -40.29
C LEU A 288 -48.75 23.97 -40.28
N GLY A 289 -48.06 23.75 -41.42
CA GLY A 289 -47.07 24.66 -42.02
C GLY A 289 -45.65 24.11 -42.01
N SER A 290 -45.19 23.44 -43.07
CA SER A 290 -44.36 24.02 -44.16
C SER A 290 -42.92 24.36 -43.71
N SER A 291 -41.81 24.00 -44.35
CA SER A 291 -41.47 23.36 -45.61
C SER A 291 -39.95 23.14 -45.61
N ARG A 292 -39.49 22.11 -46.35
CA ARG A 292 -38.27 22.05 -47.18
C ARG A 292 -37.04 22.89 -46.76
N ASP A 293 -35.88 22.24 -46.58
CA ASP A 293 -34.99 22.03 -47.73
C ASP A 293 -33.79 21.11 -47.45
N SER A 294 -33.34 20.52 -48.55
CA SER A 294 -32.38 19.44 -48.70
C SER A 294 -30.92 19.91 -48.85
N ARG A 295 -29.98 19.00 -48.55
CA ARG A 295 -28.70 18.69 -49.24
C ARG A 295 -27.42 18.74 -48.39
N SER A 296 -26.92 17.52 -48.14
CA SER A 296 -25.55 17.02 -48.36
C SER A 296 -24.34 17.98 -48.20
N SER A 297 -23.40 17.57 -47.33
CA SER A 297 -22.01 17.20 -47.67
C SER A 297 -21.04 17.55 -46.53
N SER A 298 -20.32 16.54 -46.04
CA SER A 298 -19.03 16.69 -45.34
C SER A 298 -17.95 16.99 -46.40
N PRO A 299 -16.77 17.62 -46.10
CA PRO A 299 -15.81 17.09 -45.11
C PRO A 299 -14.93 18.12 -44.34
N ASN A 300 -14.38 17.64 -43.22
CA ASN A 300 -13.12 18.00 -42.55
C ASN A 300 -12.47 19.37 -42.80
N HIS A 301 -12.44 20.22 -41.76
CA HIS A 301 -11.29 21.09 -41.49
C HIS A 301 -11.01 21.21 -39.98
N LEU A 302 -9.73 21.06 -39.65
CA LEU A 302 -9.10 21.27 -38.36
C LEU A 302 -9.32 22.72 -37.89
N ALA A 303 -9.85 22.91 -36.68
CA ALA A 303 -9.82 24.18 -35.97
C ALA A 303 -9.32 23.97 -34.55
N VAL A 304 -8.19 24.60 -34.23
CA VAL A 304 -7.66 24.78 -32.88
C VAL A 304 -8.36 25.99 -32.26
N PRO A 305 -8.85 25.91 -31.01
CA PRO A 305 -9.08 27.11 -30.21
C PRO A 305 -8.04 27.23 -29.09
N SER A 306 -7.41 28.39 -29.03
CA SER A 306 -6.59 28.90 -27.93
C SER A 306 -7.47 29.40 -26.77
N PRO A 307 -6.91 29.72 -25.58
CA PRO A 307 -7.53 29.46 -24.29
C PRO A 307 -8.41 30.60 -23.78
N GLN A 308 -9.57 30.27 -23.21
CA GLN A 308 -10.24 31.13 -22.24
C GLN A 308 -10.32 30.42 -20.88
N ARG A 309 -9.62 31.02 -19.91
CA ARG A 309 -9.67 30.69 -18.48
C ARG A 309 -11.07 30.98 -17.93
N ARG A 310 -11.63 30.04 -17.17
CA ARG A 310 -12.14 30.28 -15.80
C ARG A 310 -12.53 28.96 -15.11
N GLY A 311 -11.89 28.70 -13.96
CA GLY A 311 -12.44 27.87 -12.87
C GLY A 311 -12.52 26.36 -13.09
N ARG A 312 -11.40 25.66 -13.26
CA ARG A 312 -11.38 24.19 -13.13
C ARG A 312 -11.03 23.81 -11.69
N LEU A 313 -12.05 23.47 -10.90
CA LEU A 313 -11.86 22.62 -9.72
C LEU A 313 -11.25 21.28 -10.19
N SER A 314 -10.42 20.67 -9.34
CA SER A 314 -9.70 19.43 -9.65
C SER A 314 -10.68 18.34 -10.14
N PRO A 315 -10.28 17.47 -11.10
CA PRO A 315 -11.18 16.50 -11.73
C PRO A 315 -11.63 15.35 -10.81
N PHE A 316 -11.35 15.44 -9.50
CA PHE A 316 -11.62 14.40 -8.52
C PHE A 316 -12.95 14.56 -7.77
N LEU A 317 -13.76 15.59 -8.05
CA LEU A 317 -14.94 15.93 -7.23
C LEU A 317 -16.30 15.99 -7.96
N ALA A 318 -16.42 15.44 -9.16
CA ALA A 318 -17.75 15.29 -9.77
C ALA A 318 -18.48 14.05 -9.21
N ILE A 319 -19.04 14.17 -8.00
CA ILE A 319 -19.72 13.11 -7.21
C ILE A 319 -21.08 12.67 -7.81
N ARG A 320 -21.57 13.25 -8.91
CA ARG A 320 -22.95 12.99 -9.38
C ARG A 320 -23.16 11.73 -10.22
N HIS A 321 -22.20 10.81 -10.33
CA HIS A 321 -22.29 9.68 -11.28
C HIS A 321 -21.83 8.30 -10.77
N PHE A 322 -21.76 8.07 -9.46
CA PHE A 322 -21.34 6.76 -8.95
C PHE A 322 -22.44 6.11 -8.09
N LEU A 323 -23.25 5.25 -8.73
CA LEU A 323 -24.10 4.28 -8.02
C LEU A 323 -23.19 3.18 -7.45
N LEU A 324 -22.71 3.39 -6.22
CA LEU A 324 -21.92 2.41 -5.48
C LEU A 324 -22.84 1.38 -4.78
N PRO A 325 -22.43 0.09 -4.70
CA PRO A 325 -23.14 -0.90 -3.90
C PRO A 325 -23.11 -0.51 -2.41
N SER A 326 -24.26 -0.51 -1.75
CA SER A 326 -24.50 -0.03 -0.37
C SER A 326 -23.69 -0.72 0.74
N LYS A 327 -22.92 -1.77 0.41
CA LYS A 327 -22.13 -2.57 1.38
C LYS A 327 -20.66 -2.13 1.54
N THR A 328 -20.15 -1.21 0.73
CA THR A 328 -18.75 -0.73 0.88
C THR A 328 -18.77 0.60 1.62
N ALA A 329 -18.65 0.58 2.95
CA ALA A 329 -18.61 1.81 3.75
C ALA A 329 -17.24 2.48 3.60
N SER A 330 -17.08 3.29 2.55
CA SER A 330 -15.97 4.26 2.52
C SER A 330 -16.22 5.28 3.62
N MET A 331 -15.32 5.40 4.59
CA MET A 331 -15.38 6.45 5.62
C MET A 331 -14.31 7.49 5.33
N PHE A 332 -14.60 8.77 5.60
CA PHE A 332 -13.65 9.86 5.44
C PHE A 332 -13.61 10.73 6.67
N MET A 333 -12.50 11.44 6.85
CA MET A 333 -12.38 12.53 7.81
C MET A 333 -12.02 13.82 7.09
N SER A 334 -12.71 14.89 7.42
CA SER A 334 -12.40 16.25 6.97
C SER A 334 -12.46 17.20 8.15
N GLY A 335 -11.82 18.37 8.05
CA GLY A 335 -11.91 19.38 9.09
C GLY A 335 -11.93 20.78 8.53
N SER A 336 -12.53 21.67 9.30
CA SER A 336 -12.55 23.11 9.10
C SER A 336 -12.06 23.81 10.37
N ARG A 337 -12.14 25.14 10.41
CA ARG A 337 -11.91 25.92 11.63
C ARG A 337 -12.96 25.63 12.72
N ASP A 338 -14.14 25.19 12.32
CA ASP A 338 -15.32 25.08 13.19
C ASP A 338 -15.61 23.65 13.65
N GLY A 339 -14.95 22.65 13.06
CA GLY A 339 -15.19 21.26 13.44
C GLY A 339 -14.37 20.23 12.65
N ILE A 340 -14.46 18.98 13.12
CA ILE A 340 -13.98 17.77 12.44
C ILE A 340 -15.22 16.95 12.07
N VAL A 341 -15.27 16.48 10.82
CA VAL A 341 -16.35 15.64 10.29
C VAL A 341 -15.78 14.27 9.97
N ILE A 342 -16.32 13.24 10.61
CA ILE A 342 -16.11 11.83 10.25
C ILE A 342 -17.40 11.34 9.61
N GLY A 343 -17.35 11.02 8.32
CA GLY A 343 -18.53 10.72 7.52
C GLY A 343 -18.39 9.45 6.70
N LYS A 344 -19.52 8.86 6.30
CA LYS A 344 -19.58 7.76 5.34
C LYS A 344 -19.80 8.34 3.94
N GLY A 345 -18.99 7.95 2.98
CA GLY A 345 -19.24 8.17 1.56
C GLY A 345 -20.38 7.27 1.11
N GLY A 346 -21.55 7.87 0.90
CA GLY A 346 -22.78 7.25 0.42
C GLY A 346 -23.60 8.25 -0.38
#